data_AF-A0A193FFR5-F1
#
_entry.id   AF-A0A193FFR5-F1
#
_cell.length_a   1.000
_cell.length_b   1.000
_cell.length_c   1.000
_cell.angle_alpha   90.00
_cell.angle_beta   90.00
_cell.angle_gamma   90.00
#
_symmetry.space_group_name_H-M   'P 1'
#
loop_
_entity.id
_entity.type
_entity.pdbx_description
1 polymer ?
#
loop_
_entity_poly.entity_id
_entity_poly.type
_entity_poly.pdbx_seq_one_letter_code
_entity_poly.pdbx_strand_id
1 'polypeptide(L)'
;MSSIFINGTKYSVSTGLAAAVAVTAITNANPAVASAATPPADGSILIVNSGWSELDETVARSANADADSFELEGVDTTSATRFPAGQGAGSVRAVDTWVPLDQVRDVQVAGGEQQYFQYQYVEDRSSRQRQKPTFKNAITLTFQLDYDPAKAWYQALIEADAARDPVVVRGILPNGAVLLYYAYPSFNKVPTGTVNENLQNTATFSLLADPIRYEAAE
;
A
#
# COMPACT_ATOMS: atom_id res chain seq x y z
N MET A 1 -20.02 16.28 -7.98
CA MET A 1 -18.96 15.71 -8.84
C MET A 1 -17.61 16.18 -8.29
N SER A 2 -16.99 15.42 -7.40
CA SER A 2 -15.66 15.75 -6.88
C SER A 2 -14.63 14.99 -7.71
N SER A 3 -14.14 15.60 -8.78
CA SER A 3 -12.90 15.14 -9.43
C SER A 3 -11.74 15.76 -8.67
N ILE A 4 -10.88 14.95 -8.07
CA ILE A 4 -9.72 15.44 -7.32
C ILE A 4 -8.54 15.46 -8.28
N PHE A 5 -8.00 16.65 -8.54
CA PHE A 5 -6.77 16.79 -9.31
C PHE A 5 -5.58 16.32 -8.48
N ILE A 6 -4.65 15.60 -9.12
CA ILE A 6 -3.40 15.15 -8.49
C ILE A 6 -2.42 16.30 -8.20
N ASN A 7 -2.68 17.48 -8.78
CA ASN A 7 -1.80 18.63 -8.64
C ASN A 7 -1.83 19.15 -7.19
N GLY A 8 -0.68 19.09 -6.51
CA GLY A 8 -0.54 19.38 -5.08
C GLY A 8 -0.43 18.13 -4.19
N THR A 9 -0.52 16.92 -4.74
CA THR A 9 -0.29 15.68 -3.97
C THR A 9 1.17 15.58 -3.53
N LYS A 10 1.39 15.31 -2.24
CA LYS A 10 2.72 15.08 -1.67
C LYS A 10 2.94 13.59 -1.44
N TYR A 11 3.99 13.05 -2.04
CA TYR A 11 4.38 11.65 -1.84
C TYR A 11 5.53 11.53 -0.85
N SER A 12 5.55 10.46 -0.08
CA SER A 12 6.62 10.12 0.85
C SER A 12 6.81 8.61 0.89
N VAL A 13 8.05 8.17 1.08
CA VAL A 13 8.40 6.76 1.24
C VAL A 13 8.92 6.49 2.65
N SER A 14 8.58 5.34 3.22
CA SER A 14 9.12 4.89 4.50
C SER A 14 10.57 4.44 4.34
N THR A 15 11.47 4.88 5.22
CA THR A 15 12.86 4.40 5.26
C THR A 15 13.22 3.66 6.54
N GLY A 16 12.42 3.83 7.60
CA GLY A 16 12.65 3.23 8.90
C GLY A 16 11.36 2.58 9.39
N LEU A 17 11.48 1.31 9.81
CA LEU A 17 10.41 0.55 10.43
C LEU A 17 10.75 0.37 11.91
N ALA A 18 9.77 0.58 12.77
CA ALA A 18 9.87 0.30 14.19
C ALA A 18 9.96 -1.21 14.45
N ALA A 19 10.34 -1.56 15.68
CA ALA A 19 10.35 -2.94 16.12
C ALA A 19 8.94 -3.56 15.98
N ALA A 20 8.90 -4.85 15.63
CA ALA A 20 7.65 -5.57 15.51
C ALA A 20 6.97 -5.71 16.87
N VAL A 21 5.72 -5.25 16.95
CA VAL A 21 4.82 -5.46 18.08
C VAL A 21 4.02 -6.73 17.81
N ALA A 22 4.04 -7.68 18.74
CA ALA A 22 3.25 -8.90 18.62
C ALA A 22 1.76 -8.60 18.85
N VAL A 23 0.92 -9.07 17.92
CA VAL A 23 -0.55 -9.02 18.03
C VAL A 23 -1.05 -10.41 18.36
N THR A 24 -1.67 -10.56 19.53
CA THR A 24 -2.12 -11.86 20.04
C THR A 24 -3.44 -12.30 19.42
N ALA A 25 -4.30 -11.35 19.08
CA ALA A 25 -5.57 -11.60 18.41
C ALA A 25 -6.04 -10.36 17.66
N ILE A 26 -6.75 -10.57 16.55
CA ILE A 26 -7.56 -9.56 15.88
C ILE A 26 -9.01 -10.04 15.91
N THR A 27 -9.92 -9.19 16.37
CA THR A 27 -11.35 -9.52 16.49
C THR A 27 -12.10 -9.23 15.18
N ASN A 28 -13.19 -9.96 14.95
CA ASN A 28 -14.09 -9.75 13.81
C ASN A 28 -15.00 -8.53 14.06
N ALA A 29 -14.45 -7.33 13.87
CA ALA A 29 -15.14 -6.06 14.08
C ALA A 29 -14.93 -5.09 12.89
N ASN A 30 -15.68 -3.99 12.88
CA ASN A 30 -15.50 -2.88 11.94
C ASN A 30 -15.55 -1.54 12.74
N PRO A 31 -14.39 -0.88 12.96
CA PRO A 31 -13.03 -1.29 12.60
C PRO A 31 -12.55 -2.53 13.37
N ALA A 32 -11.61 -3.29 12.81
CA ALA A 32 -11.05 -4.48 13.44
C ALA A 32 -10.23 -4.11 14.70
N VAL A 33 -10.41 -4.83 15.81
CA VAL A 33 -9.68 -4.55 17.06
C VAL A 33 -8.54 -5.56 17.24
N ALA A 34 -7.30 -5.07 17.29
CA ALA A 34 -6.09 -5.83 17.53
C ALA A 34 -5.69 -5.76 19.02
N SER A 35 -5.33 -6.89 19.61
CA SER A 35 -4.81 -6.99 20.98
C SER A 35 -3.28 -7.05 20.96
N ALA A 36 -2.62 -6.11 21.64
CA ALA A 36 -1.17 -6.03 21.74
C ALA A 36 -0.75 -5.43 23.09
N ALA A 37 0.27 -6.01 23.72
CA ALA A 37 0.77 -5.56 25.03
C ALA A 37 1.50 -4.20 24.98
N THR A 38 1.84 -3.72 23.79
CA THR A 38 2.43 -2.39 23.59
C THR A 38 1.83 -1.81 22.32
N PRO A 39 0.60 -1.27 22.41
CA PRO A 39 -0.09 -0.76 21.25
C PRO A 39 0.65 0.47 20.69
N PRO A 40 0.70 0.61 19.36
CA PRO A 40 1.26 1.81 18.73
C PRO A 40 0.36 3.02 19.01
N ALA A 41 0.95 4.22 18.98
CA ALA A 41 0.23 5.46 19.22
C ALA A 41 -0.81 5.74 18.14
N ASP A 42 -1.93 6.36 18.52
CA ASP A 42 -3.00 6.72 17.59
C ASP A 42 -2.48 7.53 16.39
N GLY A 43 -2.95 7.13 15.21
CA GLY A 43 -2.56 7.71 13.94
C GLY A 43 -1.25 7.19 13.34
N SER A 44 -0.59 6.24 14.00
CA SER A 44 0.58 5.58 13.43
C SER A 44 0.17 4.71 12.25
N ILE A 45 0.96 4.79 11.18
CA ILE A 45 0.83 3.92 10.00
C ILE A 45 1.57 2.62 10.29
N LEU A 46 0.84 1.51 10.20
CA LEU A 46 1.30 0.17 10.55
C LEU A 46 1.32 -0.73 9.33
N ILE A 47 2.38 -1.50 9.19
CA ILE A 47 2.39 -2.71 8.37
C ILE A 47 1.82 -3.82 9.24
N VAL A 48 0.76 -4.46 8.78
CA VAL A 48 0.08 -5.56 9.46
C VAL A 48 0.50 -6.87 8.81
N ASN A 49 1.05 -7.77 9.62
CA ASN A 49 1.21 -9.17 9.27
C ASN A 49 0.25 -9.98 10.14
N SER A 50 -0.62 -10.76 9.50
CA SER A 50 -1.66 -11.53 10.18
C SER A 50 -1.74 -12.93 9.57
N GLY A 51 -2.21 -13.91 10.34
CA GLY A 51 -2.53 -15.22 9.80
C GLY A 51 -3.69 -15.22 8.80
N TRP A 52 -4.44 -14.11 8.67
CA TRP A 52 -5.42 -13.93 7.62
C TRP A 52 -4.76 -13.42 6.34
N SER A 53 -4.88 -14.18 5.25
CA SER A 53 -4.26 -13.85 3.95
C SER A 53 -4.69 -12.51 3.35
N GLU A 54 -5.86 -11.98 3.74
CA GLU A 54 -6.33 -10.67 3.27
C GLU A 54 -5.83 -9.49 4.13
N LEU A 55 -5.32 -9.74 5.34
CA LEU A 55 -4.68 -8.72 6.18
C LEU A 55 -3.17 -8.88 6.29
N ASP A 56 -2.61 -9.98 5.78
CA ASP A 56 -1.17 -10.14 5.71
C ASP A 56 -0.56 -9.17 4.71
N GLU A 57 0.57 -8.58 5.09
CA GLU A 57 1.30 -7.60 4.28
C GLU A 57 0.45 -6.37 3.88
N THR A 58 -0.54 -6.01 4.69
CA THR A 58 -1.38 -4.82 4.46
C THR A 58 -0.88 -3.61 5.26
N VAL A 59 -1.29 -2.40 4.86
CA VAL A 59 -1.04 -1.18 5.64
C VAL A 59 -2.34 -0.72 6.27
N ALA A 60 -2.32 -0.40 7.56
CA ALA A 60 -3.46 0.18 8.25
C ALA A 60 -3.00 1.30 9.20
N ARG A 61 -3.91 2.21 9.52
CA ARG A 61 -3.72 3.25 10.53
C ARG A 61 -4.26 2.77 11.87
N SER A 62 -3.51 2.99 12.93
CA SER A 62 -3.97 2.76 14.30
C SER A 62 -4.93 3.86 14.75
N ALA A 63 -5.98 3.48 15.44
CA ALA A 63 -6.91 4.37 16.11
C ALA A 63 -7.34 3.77 17.46
N ASN A 64 -7.89 4.60 18.36
CA ASN A 64 -8.45 4.19 19.64
C ASN A 64 -7.55 3.20 20.42
N ALA A 65 -6.25 3.52 20.51
CA ALA A 65 -5.30 2.75 21.31
C ALA A 65 -5.65 2.86 22.80
N ASP A 66 -5.82 1.71 23.44
CA ASP A 66 -6.00 1.53 24.88
C ASP A 66 -4.73 0.85 25.46
N ALA A 67 -4.75 0.43 26.72
CA ALA A 67 -3.59 -0.18 27.38
C ALA A 67 -3.09 -1.46 26.68
N ASP A 68 -4.01 -2.31 26.21
CA ASP A 68 -3.71 -3.65 25.66
C ASP A 68 -4.32 -3.89 24.26
N SER A 69 -4.91 -2.86 23.64
CA SER A 69 -5.62 -2.99 22.36
C SER A 69 -5.55 -1.73 21.53
N PHE A 70 -5.78 -1.85 20.23
CA PHE A 70 -5.94 -0.74 19.31
C PHE A 70 -6.83 -1.16 18.14
N GLU A 71 -7.46 -0.19 17.48
CA GLU A 71 -8.28 -0.40 16.30
C GLU A 71 -7.46 -0.20 15.01
N LEU A 72 -7.76 -1.00 13.99
CA LEU A 72 -7.25 -0.85 12.63
C LEU A 72 -8.26 -0.07 11.80
N GLU A 73 -8.04 1.23 11.66
CA GLU A 73 -8.92 2.11 10.91
C GLU A 73 -8.97 1.71 9.43
N GLY A 74 -10.17 1.63 8.86
CA GLY A 74 -10.37 1.27 7.46
C GLY A 74 -10.32 -0.24 7.16
N VAL A 75 -10.20 -1.08 8.19
CA VAL A 75 -10.17 -2.54 8.06
C VAL A 75 -11.46 -3.16 8.61
N ASP A 76 -12.27 -3.76 7.72
CA ASP A 76 -13.50 -4.49 8.07
C ASP A 76 -13.25 -6.00 8.10
N THR A 77 -13.40 -6.60 9.29
CA THR A 77 -13.20 -8.05 9.51
C THR A 77 -14.48 -8.79 9.93
N THR A 78 -15.65 -8.19 9.72
CA THR A 78 -16.95 -8.75 10.14
C THR A 78 -17.31 -10.08 9.49
N SER A 79 -16.74 -10.38 8.31
CA SER A 79 -17.02 -11.61 7.57
C SER A 79 -16.27 -12.81 8.15
N ALA A 80 -16.94 -13.62 8.96
CA ALA A 80 -16.36 -14.84 9.56
C ALA A 80 -15.93 -15.92 8.53
N THR A 81 -16.38 -15.83 7.28
CA THR A 81 -15.93 -16.72 6.19
C THR A 81 -14.58 -16.29 5.62
N ARG A 82 -14.33 -14.98 5.53
CA ARG A 82 -13.04 -14.40 5.09
C ARG A 82 -12.03 -14.31 6.23
N PHE A 83 -12.52 -14.12 7.45
CA PHE A 83 -11.74 -13.94 8.66
C PHE A 83 -12.16 -14.97 9.73
N PRO A 84 -11.70 -16.22 9.65
CA PRO A 84 -12.01 -17.23 10.65
C PRO A 84 -11.49 -16.81 12.03
N ALA A 85 -12.32 -16.96 13.06
CA ALA A 85 -11.96 -16.60 14.42
C ALA A 85 -10.69 -17.33 14.89
N GLY A 86 -9.80 -16.61 15.60
CA GLY A 86 -8.58 -17.17 16.18
C GLY A 86 -7.40 -17.33 15.22
N GLN A 87 -7.54 -16.99 13.94
CA GLN A 87 -6.44 -17.00 12.95
C GLN A 87 -5.84 -15.60 12.69
N GLY A 88 -6.32 -14.56 13.38
CA GLY A 88 -5.88 -13.18 13.16
C GLY A 88 -4.58 -12.79 13.85
N ALA A 89 -3.98 -13.67 14.67
CA ALA A 89 -2.72 -13.38 15.36
C ALA A 89 -1.57 -13.11 14.38
N GLY A 90 -0.60 -12.31 14.80
CA GLY A 90 0.53 -11.93 13.94
C GLY A 90 1.40 -10.84 14.57
N SER A 91 1.85 -9.89 13.77
CA SER A 91 2.67 -8.78 14.22
C SER A 91 2.38 -7.51 13.44
N VAL A 92 2.52 -6.36 14.09
CA VAL A 92 2.47 -5.06 13.42
C VAL A 92 3.81 -4.35 13.54
N ARG A 93 4.19 -3.60 12.51
CA ARG A 93 5.37 -2.74 12.51
C ARG A 93 4.95 -1.32 12.18
N ALA A 94 5.21 -0.37 13.07
CA ALA A 94 4.94 1.03 12.79
C ALA A 94 6.01 1.61 11.85
N VAL A 95 5.62 2.53 10.98
CA VAL A 95 6.57 3.32 10.18
C VAL A 95 7.11 4.47 11.02
N ASP A 96 8.42 4.50 11.20
CA ASP A 96 9.11 5.47 12.06
C ASP A 96 9.54 6.73 11.29
N THR A 97 10.25 6.54 10.17
CA THR A 97 10.79 7.65 9.37
C THR A 97 10.22 7.70 7.96
N TRP A 98 9.90 8.91 7.53
CA TRP A 98 9.39 9.23 6.20
C TRP A 98 10.37 10.14 5.46
N VAL A 99 10.66 9.80 4.21
CA VAL A 99 11.41 10.67 3.30
C VAL A 99 10.44 11.20 2.23
N PRO A 100 10.29 12.53 2.09
CA PRO A 100 9.44 13.10 1.05
C PRO A 100 10.09 12.90 -0.32
N LEU A 101 9.26 12.55 -1.31
CA LEU A 101 9.65 12.55 -2.72
C LEU A 101 9.36 13.95 -3.28
N ASP A 102 10.40 14.76 -3.47
CA ASP A 102 10.28 16.06 -4.15
C ASP A 102 10.63 15.92 -5.65
N GLN A 103 10.19 16.90 -6.45
CA GLN A 103 10.43 16.95 -7.90
C GLN A 103 9.80 15.80 -8.70
N VAL A 104 8.64 15.30 -8.27
CA VAL A 104 7.81 14.35 -9.03
C VAL A 104 7.20 15.08 -10.24
N ARG A 105 7.51 14.60 -11.44
CA ARG A 105 7.00 15.09 -12.73
C ARG A 105 5.70 14.42 -13.12
N ASP A 106 5.65 13.10 -12.98
CA ASP A 106 4.49 12.29 -13.34
C ASP A 106 4.34 11.10 -12.40
N VAL A 107 3.10 10.65 -12.24
CA VAL A 107 2.73 9.47 -11.46
C VAL A 107 1.76 8.65 -12.28
N GLN A 108 2.19 7.44 -12.64
CA GLN A 108 1.41 6.52 -13.45
C GLN A 108 1.05 5.30 -12.62
N VAL A 109 -0.21 4.87 -12.72
CA VAL A 109 -0.69 3.62 -12.12
C VAL A 109 -1.04 2.67 -13.27
N ALA A 110 -0.45 1.48 -13.25
CA ALA A 110 -0.73 0.44 -14.22
C ALA A 110 -1.08 -0.88 -13.53
N GLY A 111 -1.93 -1.70 -14.15
CA GLY A 111 -2.36 -2.98 -13.59
C GLY A 111 -3.72 -2.91 -12.87
N GLY A 112 -4.02 -3.93 -12.06
CA GLY A 112 -5.32 -4.07 -11.38
C GLY A 112 -6.46 -4.61 -12.26
N GLU A 113 -6.18 -4.87 -13.53
CA GLU A 113 -7.14 -5.44 -14.47
C GLU A 113 -7.54 -6.86 -14.05
N GLN A 114 -8.84 -7.12 -14.05
CA GLN A 114 -9.39 -8.45 -13.79
C GLN A 114 -9.09 -9.36 -14.99
N GLN A 115 -8.39 -10.46 -14.75
CA GLN A 115 -8.22 -11.53 -15.74
C GLN A 115 -9.40 -12.48 -15.71
N TYR A 116 -9.71 -13.04 -16.89
CA TYR A 116 -10.83 -13.93 -17.10
C TYR A 116 -10.37 -15.22 -17.78
N PHE A 117 -10.83 -16.35 -17.27
CA PHE A 117 -10.76 -17.62 -17.99
C PHE A 117 -11.98 -17.73 -18.90
N GLN A 118 -11.74 -17.74 -20.20
CA GLN A 118 -12.78 -17.92 -21.21
C GLN A 118 -12.97 -19.41 -21.48
N TYR A 119 -14.21 -19.87 -21.41
CA TYR A 119 -14.54 -21.26 -21.63
C TYR A 119 -15.86 -21.40 -22.39
N GLN A 120 -16.02 -22.53 -23.06
CA GLN A 120 -17.22 -22.89 -23.80
C GLN A 120 -17.56 -24.34 -23.46
N TYR A 121 -18.85 -24.60 -23.29
CA TYR A 121 -19.36 -25.94 -23.06
C TYR A 121 -19.57 -26.65 -24.40
N VAL A 122 -19.10 -27.89 -24.52
CA VAL A 122 -19.18 -28.69 -25.76
C VAL A 122 -20.64 -29.05 -26.10
N GLU A 123 -21.48 -29.14 -25.07
CA GLU A 123 -22.90 -29.43 -25.14
C GLU A 123 -23.76 -28.20 -25.49
N ASP A 124 -23.19 -26.98 -25.40
CA ASP A 124 -23.92 -25.75 -25.71
C ASP A 124 -23.94 -25.51 -27.23
N ARG A 125 -25.01 -25.98 -27.87
CA ARG A 125 -25.28 -25.81 -29.31
C ARG A 125 -25.37 -24.34 -29.77
N SER A 126 -25.46 -23.38 -28.85
CA SER A 126 -25.44 -21.95 -29.17
C SER A 126 -24.04 -21.36 -29.30
N SER A 127 -22.99 -22.16 -29.08
CA SER A 127 -21.58 -21.76 -29.18
C SER A 127 -21.24 -20.49 -28.38
N ARG A 128 -21.90 -20.28 -27.24
CA ARG A 128 -21.66 -19.11 -26.39
C ARG A 128 -20.37 -19.28 -25.59
N GLN A 129 -19.45 -18.33 -25.74
CA GLN A 129 -18.33 -18.18 -24.82
C GLN A 129 -18.83 -17.61 -23.49
N ARG A 130 -18.36 -18.20 -22.39
CA ARG A 130 -18.57 -17.75 -21.02
C ARG A 130 -17.22 -17.38 -20.42
N GLN A 131 -17.22 -16.48 -19.44
CA GLN A 131 -16.00 -16.05 -18.77
C GLN A 131 -16.16 -16.17 -17.27
N LYS A 132 -15.12 -16.69 -16.60
CA LYS A 132 -15.02 -16.75 -15.13
C LYS A 132 -13.84 -15.89 -14.68
N PRO A 133 -14.02 -14.95 -13.73
CA PRO A 133 -12.91 -14.19 -13.17
C PRO A 133 -11.89 -15.11 -12.51
N THR A 134 -10.59 -14.88 -12.74
CA THR A 134 -9.50 -15.69 -12.17
C THR A 134 -8.75 -14.93 -11.09
N PHE A 135 -7.94 -13.94 -11.48
CA PHE A 135 -7.10 -13.13 -10.60
C PHE A 135 -6.99 -11.71 -11.16
N LYS A 136 -6.56 -10.77 -10.33
CA LYS A 136 -6.26 -9.41 -10.76
C LYS A 136 -4.77 -9.29 -11.02
N ASN A 137 -4.39 -8.54 -12.06
CA ASN A 137 -2.98 -8.24 -12.33
C ASN A 137 -2.39 -7.39 -11.20
N ALA A 138 -1.10 -7.60 -10.92
CA ALA A 138 -0.35 -6.78 -9.97
C ALA A 138 -0.43 -5.30 -10.37
N ILE A 139 -0.65 -4.44 -9.38
CA ILE A 139 -0.67 -2.99 -9.58
C ILE A 139 0.75 -2.48 -9.39
N THR A 140 1.17 -1.60 -10.29
CA THR A 140 2.47 -0.92 -10.25
C THR A 140 2.26 0.58 -10.28
N LEU A 141 2.98 1.29 -9.41
CA LEU A 141 3.04 2.74 -9.33
C LEU A 141 4.40 3.19 -9.87
N THR A 142 4.40 3.93 -10.97
CA THR A 142 5.62 4.46 -11.59
C THR A 142 5.69 5.96 -11.35
N PHE A 143 6.74 6.40 -10.67
CA PHE A 143 7.05 7.81 -10.44
C PHE A 143 8.20 8.24 -11.34
N GLN A 144 8.01 9.34 -12.04
CA GLN A 144 9.04 10.00 -12.82
C GLN A 144 9.52 11.22 -12.03
N LEU A 145 10.77 11.19 -11.60
CA LEU A 145 11.40 12.21 -10.76
C LEU A 145 12.49 12.92 -11.55
N ASP A 146 12.66 14.23 -11.37
CA ASP A 146 13.85 14.90 -11.89
C ASP A 146 15.11 14.37 -11.17
N TYR A 147 16.20 14.16 -11.91
CA TYR A 147 17.44 13.61 -11.38
C TYR A 147 18.16 14.63 -10.50
N ASP A 148 18.19 14.37 -9.19
CA ASP A 148 18.99 15.12 -8.23
C ASP A 148 19.61 14.18 -7.16
N PRO A 149 20.89 13.82 -7.29
CA PRO A 149 21.55 12.90 -6.36
C PRO A 149 21.86 13.52 -4.99
N ALA A 150 21.71 14.85 -4.83
CA ALA A 150 21.95 15.52 -3.55
C ALA A 150 20.75 15.39 -2.59
N LYS A 151 19.61 14.90 -3.08
CA LYS A 151 18.38 14.79 -2.30
C LYS A 151 18.33 13.51 -1.48
N ALA A 152 17.71 13.60 -0.31
CA ALA A 152 17.55 12.47 0.60
C ALA A 152 16.76 11.31 -0.01
N TRP A 153 15.77 11.58 -0.89
CA TRP A 153 15.00 10.53 -1.55
C TRP A 153 15.85 9.69 -2.49
N TYR A 154 16.88 10.25 -3.13
CA TYR A 154 17.70 9.51 -4.09
C TYR A 154 18.47 8.40 -3.39
N GLN A 155 19.12 8.70 -2.27
CA GLN A 155 19.80 7.70 -1.45
C GLN A 155 18.81 6.71 -0.83
N ALA A 156 17.68 7.19 -0.30
CA ALA A 156 16.65 6.34 0.28
C ALA A 156 16.12 5.28 -0.71
N LEU A 157 15.85 5.66 -1.96
CA LEU A 157 15.38 4.72 -2.99
C LEU A 157 16.45 3.72 -3.42
N ILE A 158 17.73 4.14 -3.42
CA ILE A 158 18.85 3.22 -3.69
C ILE A 158 18.99 2.18 -2.59
N GLU A 159 18.91 2.60 -1.33
CA GLU A 159 18.99 1.70 -0.18
C GLU A 159 17.79 0.76 -0.13
N ALA A 160 16.59 1.28 -0.42
CA ALA A 160 15.37 0.47 -0.46
C ALA A 160 15.40 -0.57 -1.60
N ASP A 161 15.87 -0.19 -2.79
CA ASP A 161 16.08 -1.12 -3.92
C ASP A 161 17.14 -2.19 -3.59
N ALA A 162 18.21 -1.81 -2.88
CA ALA A 162 19.26 -2.74 -2.48
C ALA A 162 18.81 -3.72 -1.37
N ALA A 163 18.01 -3.24 -0.42
CA ALA A 163 17.44 -4.05 0.66
C ALA A 163 16.45 -5.10 0.12
N ARG A 164 15.73 -4.76 -0.96
CA ARG A 164 14.64 -5.57 -1.55
C ARG A 164 13.51 -5.86 -0.55
N ASP A 165 13.46 -5.10 0.53
CA ASP A 165 12.36 -5.15 1.48
C ASP A 165 11.22 -4.26 0.99
N PRO A 166 9.96 -4.65 1.25
CA PRO A 166 8.81 -3.85 0.90
C PRO A 166 8.75 -2.56 1.73
N VAL A 167 8.33 -1.46 1.10
CA VAL A 167 8.23 -0.15 1.72
C VAL A 167 6.79 0.38 1.65
N VAL A 168 6.46 1.27 2.57
CA VAL A 168 5.19 2.00 2.56
C VAL A 168 5.36 3.31 1.80
N VAL A 169 4.54 3.52 0.79
CA VAL A 169 4.41 4.80 0.08
C VAL A 169 3.13 5.48 0.54
N ARG A 170 3.26 6.73 0.99
CA ARG A 170 2.14 7.58 1.41
C ARG A 170 1.94 8.70 0.40
N GLY A 171 0.72 8.84 -0.12
CA GLY A 171 0.28 9.98 -0.93
C GLY A 171 -0.74 10.82 -0.17
N ILE A 172 -0.41 12.07 0.13
CA ILE A 172 -1.35 13.03 0.74
C ILE A 172 -1.90 13.90 -0.38
N LEU A 173 -3.19 13.74 -0.69
CA LEU A 173 -3.88 14.49 -1.73
C LEU A 173 -4.14 15.94 -1.29
N PRO A 174 -4.36 16.87 -2.24
CA PRO A 174 -4.59 18.28 -1.92
C PRO A 174 -5.86 18.53 -1.08
N ASN A 175 -6.79 17.58 -1.03
CA ASN A 175 -7.98 17.63 -0.18
C ASN A 175 -7.73 17.12 1.26
N GLY A 176 -6.51 16.67 1.58
CA GLY A 176 -6.17 16.08 2.87
C GLY A 176 -6.41 14.56 2.98
N ALA A 177 -6.95 13.91 1.93
CA ALA A 177 -7.08 12.46 1.90
C ALA A 177 -5.70 11.79 1.83
N VAL A 178 -5.55 10.66 2.53
CA VAL A 178 -4.28 9.92 2.60
C VAL A 178 -4.45 8.57 1.94
N LEU A 179 -3.60 8.27 0.95
CA LEU A 179 -3.48 6.95 0.36
C LEU A 179 -2.20 6.28 0.85
N LEU A 180 -2.33 5.04 1.28
CA LEU A 180 -1.22 4.20 1.72
C LEU A 180 -1.08 3.00 0.79
N TYR A 181 0.15 2.76 0.38
CA TYR A 181 0.53 1.66 -0.50
C TYR A 181 1.65 0.86 0.16
N TYR A 182 1.53 -0.46 0.20
CA TYR A 182 2.65 -1.35 0.52
C TYR A 182 3.20 -1.93 -0.76
N ALA A 183 4.47 -1.69 -1.05
CA ALA A 183 5.03 -2.05 -2.35
C ALA A 183 6.53 -2.33 -2.30
N TYR A 184 6.99 -3.20 -3.18
CA TYR A 184 8.42 -3.38 -3.44
C TYR A 184 8.96 -2.21 -4.26
N PRO A 185 9.97 -1.47 -3.76
CA PRO A 185 10.59 -0.41 -4.50
C PRO A 185 11.58 -0.97 -5.53
N SER A 186 11.57 -0.42 -6.73
CA SER A 186 12.58 -0.62 -7.76
C SER A 186 13.01 0.72 -8.30
N PHE A 187 14.30 1.02 -8.23
CA PHE A 187 14.82 2.34 -8.61
C PHE A 187 15.85 2.24 -9.74
N ASN A 188 15.55 2.86 -10.88
CA ASN A 188 16.53 2.98 -11.93
C ASN A 188 17.44 4.19 -11.67
N LYS A 189 18.70 3.90 -11.31
CA LYS A 189 19.73 4.91 -11.05
C LYS A 189 20.17 5.65 -12.31
N VAL A 190 19.99 5.04 -13.49
CA VAL A 190 20.41 5.61 -14.77
C VAL A 190 19.41 6.70 -15.18
N PRO A 191 19.82 7.98 -15.21
CA PRO A 191 18.94 9.03 -15.67
C PRO A 191 18.71 8.92 -17.18
N THR A 192 17.48 9.17 -17.60
CA THR A 192 17.11 9.33 -19.01
C THR A 192 16.76 10.80 -19.27
N GLY A 193 17.06 11.32 -20.45
CA GLY A 193 16.72 12.70 -20.82
C GLY A 193 16.42 12.85 -22.30
N THR A 194 15.56 13.80 -22.60
CA THR A 194 15.26 14.27 -23.96
C THR A 194 15.78 15.70 -24.13
N VAL A 195 15.96 16.15 -25.37
CA VAL A 195 16.43 17.53 -25.65
C VAL A 195 15.42 18.53 -25.09
N ASN A 196 15.90 19.51 -24.31
CA ASN A 196 15.12 20.54 -23.60
C ASN A 196 14.34 20.06 -22.36
N GLU A 197 14.59 18.86 -21.85
CA GLU A 197 14.06 18.40 -20.57
C GLU A 197 15.19 18.13 -19.58
N ASN A 198 14.87 18.21 -18.28
CA ASN A 198 15.79 17.80 -17.24
C ASN A 198 15.99 16.27 -17.33
N LEU A 199 17.17 15.81 -16.91
CA LEU A 199 17.39 14.39 -16.66
C LEU A 199 16.39 13.87 -15.63
N GLN A 200 15.89 12.65 -15.84
CA GLN A 200 14.85 12.05 -15.01
C GLN A 200 15.19 10.62 -14.64
N ASN A 201 14.78 10.23 -13.44
CA ASN A 201 14.87 8.87 -12.93
C ASN A 201 13.47 8.29 -12.73
N THR A 202 13.37 6.99 -12.94
CA THR A 202 12.12 6.25 -12.76
C THR A 202 12.21 5.40 -11.51
N ALA A 203 11.26 5.60 -10.60
CA ALA A 203 11.03 4.77 -9.43
C ALA A 203 9.71 4.01 -9.62
N THR A 204 9.77 2.68 -9.60
CA THR A 204 8.59 1.82 -9.75
C THR A 204 8.32 1.10 -8.44
N PHE A 205 7.07 1.10 -7.99
CA PHE A 205 6.62 0.43 -6.78
C PHE A 205 5.59 -0.62 -7.15
N SER A 206 5.89 -1.89 -6.89
CA SER A 206 4.97 -3.01 -7.15
C SER A 206 4.17 -3.33 -5.90
N LEU A 207 2.85 -3.12 -5.93
CA LEU A 207 2.00 -3.30 -4.75
C LEU A 207 1.89 -4.77 -4.35
N LEU A 208 1.98 -5.02 -3.05
CA LEU A 208 1.76 -6.31 -2.41
C LEU A 208 0.30 -6.50 -1.95
N ALA A 209 -0.29 -5.42 -1.46
CA ALA A 209 -1.64 -5.41 -0.91
C ALA A 209 -2.52 -4.38 -1.61
N ASP A 210 -3.83 -4.57 -1.47
CA ASP A 210 -4.82 -3.57 -1.89
C ASP A 210 -4.58 -2.24 -1.13
N PRO A 211 -4.62 -1.09 -1.83
CA PRO A 211 -4.36 0.20 -1.21
C PRO A 211 -5.49 0.61 -0.26
N ILE A 212 -5.14 1.16 0.90
CA ILE A 212 -6.12 1.77 1.82
C ILE A 212 -6.13 3.28 1.60
N ARG A 213 -7.33 3.83 1.46
CA ARG A 213 -7.59 5.26 1.38
C ARG A 213 -8.32 5.71 2.64
N TYR A 214 -7.77 6.74 3.28
CA TYR A 214 -8.41 7.48 4.34
C TYR A 214 -8.96 8.80 3.78
N GLU A 215 -10.18 9.13 4.14
CA GLU A 215 -10.73 10.47 3.87
C GLU A 215 -10.04 11.50 4.76
N ALA A 216 -10.15 12.79 4.40
CA ALA A 216 -9.59 13.85 5.22
C ALA A 216 -10.22 13.82 6.61
N ALA A 217 -9.40 13.94 7.66
CA ALA A 217 -9.91 14.20 9.00
C ALA A 217 -10.65 15.55 8.98
N GLU A 218 -11.93 15.53 9.35
CA GLU A 218 -12.76 16.74 9.50
C GLU A 218 -12.25 17.64 10.63
#